data_AF-A0A3M2GAE4-F1
#
_entry.id   AF-A0A3M2GAE4-F1
#
_cell.length_a   1.000
_cell.length_b   1.000
_cell.length_c   1.000
_cell.angle_alpha   90.00
_cell.angle_beta   90.00
_cell.angle_gamma   90.00
#
_symmetry.space_group_name_H-M   'P 1'
#
loop_
_entity.id
_entity.type
_entity.pdbx_description
1 polymer ?
#
loop_
_entity_poly.entity_id
_entity_poly.type
_entity_poly.pdbx_seq_one_letter_code
_entity_poly.pdbx_strand_id
1 'polypeptide(L)'
;MNIWFYHEAMDPLALESGERTLDEMLDMAIFASMKVASNIEHDFPCVGQIFDNVNVTVVDRAYNGWVNISVPTGILPADFDNITRSEYHRVLKQATAYYLRKNPPDVSTVPTSSCSWNSVHETLDTSLGQKSRKGNTAFYLVRDNHGTNIWAYLDNSDVTRSPDASANLRAQTGQILDAIACLEPPVDNLILQTLSDDGLGLFSGRLPREAIQAGDTGGFVAFP
;
A
#
# COMPACT_ATOMS: atom_id res chain seq x y z
N MET A 1 2.86 -8.73 -5.06
CA MET A 1 1.71 -7.88 -5.45
C MET A 1 1.01 -7.36 -4.19
N ASN A 2 0.50 -6.12 -4.18
CA ASN A 2 -0.23 -5.56 -3.04
C ASN A 2 -1.70 -5.31 -3.38
N ILE A 3 -2.62 -5.76 -2.54
CA ILE A 3 -4.06 -5.61 -2.72
C ILE A 3 -4.66 -4.99 -1.48
N TRP A 4 -5.58 -4.06 -1.70
CA TRP A 4 -6.23 -3.28 -0.67
C TRP A 4 -7.72 -3.53 -0.77
N PHE A 5 -8.37 -3.93 0.33
CA PHE A 5 -9.82 -4.10 0.31
C PHE A 5 -10.46 -3.71 1.64
N TYR A 6 -11.65 -3.14 1.54
CA TYR A 6 -12.52 -2.79 2.65
C TYR A 6 -13.66 -3.79 2.77
N HIS A 7 -14.03 -4.15 4.00
CA HIS A 7 -15.23 -4.90 4.31
C HIS A 7 -15.81 -4.44 5.64
N GLU A 8 -17.10 -4.12 5.68
CA GLU A 8 -17.75 -3.55 6.87
C GLU A 8 -17.60 -4.42 8.12
N ALA A 9 -17.79 -5.75 8.00
CA ALA A 9 -17.61 -6.67 9.12
C ALA A 9 -16.17 -6.73 9.69
N MET A 10 -15.19 -6.20 8.96
CA MET A 10 -13.77 -6.13 9.36
C MET A 10 -13.33 -4.69 9.69
N ASP A 11 -14.27 -3.76 9.84
CA ASP A 11 -13.98 -2.40 10.26
C ASP A 11 -13.60 -2.39 11.76
N PRO A 12 -12.42 -1.87 12.16
CA PRO A 12 -12.00 -1.80 13.57
C PRO A 12 -12.99 -1.10 14.51
N LEU A 13 -13.92 -0.27 14.00
CA LEU A 13 -15.00 0.29 14.81
C LEU A 13 -15.95 -0.78 15.41
N ALA A 14 -16.03 -1.96 14.80
CA ALA A 14 -16.77 -3.10 15.36
C ALA A 14 -16.12 -3.67 16.64
N LEU A 15 -14.82 -3.40 16.86
CA LEU A 15 -14.15 -3.72 18.12
C LEU A 15 -14.58 -2.77 19.24
N GLU A 16 -14.80 -1.49 18.92
CA GLU A 16 -15.25 -0.48 19.90
C GLU A 16 -16.68 -0.72 20.36
N SER A 17 -17.57 -1.15 19.46
CA SER A 17 -18.95 -1.48 19.79
C SER A 17 -19.09 -2.80 20.56
N GLY A 18 -18.04 -3.61 20.64
CA GLY A 18 -18.05 -4.94 21.26
C GLY A 18 -18.80 -5.99 20.45
N GLU A 19 -19.14 -5.70 19.19
CA GLU A 19 -19.82 -6.64 18.28
C GLU A 19 -18.93 -7.82 17.89
N ARG A 20 -17.60 -7.64 17.90
CA ARG A 20 -16.62 -8.68 17.61
C ARG A 20 -15.39 -8.56 18.49
N THR A 21 -14.73 -9.69 18.70
CA THR A 21 -13.39 -9.75 19.29
C THR A 21 -12.31 -9.53 18.22
N LEU A 22 -11.12 -9.13 18.66
CA LEU A 22 -9.96 -9.00 17.76
C LEU A 22 -9.65 -10.34 17.06
N ASP A 23 -9.68 -11.45 17.80
CA ASP A 23 -9.39 -12.77 17.25
C ASP A 23 -10.37 -13.17 16.14
N GLU A 24 -11.67 -12.94 16.33
CA GLU A 24 -12.68 -13.20 15.29
C GLU A 24 -12.44 -12.32 14.05
N MET A 25 -12.06 -11.07 14.23
CA MET A 25 -11.74 -10.19 13.10
C MET A 25 -10.46 -10.61 12.37
N LEU A 26 -9.44 -11.07 13.09
CA LEU A 26 -8.21 -11.59 12.49
C LEU A 26 -8.47 -12.86 11.68
N ASP A 27 -9.26 -13.78 12.20
CA ASP A 27 -9.64 -14.99 11.48
C ASP A 27 -10.39 -14.68 10.18
N MET A 28 -11.32 -13.72 10.22
CA MET A 28 -12.00 -13.25 9.00
C MET A 28 -11.04 -12.58 8.02
N ALA A 29 -10.14 -11.73 8.51
CA ALA A 29 -9.15 -11.03 7.68
C ALA A 29 -8.22 -12.01 6.97
N ILE A 30 -7.74 -13.03 7.68
CA ILE A 30 -6.87 -14.07 7.12
C ILE A 30 -7.63 -14.89 6.06
N PHE A 31 -8.83 -15.36 6.38
CA PHE A 31 -9.65 -16.13 5.45
C PHE A 31 -9.94 -15.35 4.17
N ALA A 32 -10.41 -14.09 4.31
CA ALA A 32 -10.70 -13.23 3.17
C ALA A 32 -9.45 -12.93 2.34
N SER A 33 -8.29 -12.71 2.99
CA SER A 33 -7.02 -12.46 2.31
C SER A 33 -6.58 -13.66 1.48
N MET A 34 -6.68 -14.87 2.01
CA MET A 34 -6.37 -16.09 1.25
C MET A 34 -7.36 -16.30 0.10
N LYS A 35 -8.65 -16.02 0.29
CA LYS A 35 -9.63 -16.09 -0.79
C LYS A 35 -9.29 -15.12 -1.92
N VAL A 36 -8.97 -13.87 -1.60
CA VAL A 36 -8.55 -12.85 -2.56
C VAL A 36 -7.29 -13.28 -3.30
N ALA A 37 -6.28 -13.78 -2.57
CA ALA A 37 -5.04 -14.28 -3.17
C ALA A 37 -5.28 -15.47 -4.11
N SER A 38 -6.15 -16.42 -3.72
CA SER A 38 -6.52 -17.56 -4.55
C SER A 38 -7.19 -17.09 -5.84
N ASN A 39 -8.22 -16.25 -5.74
CA ASN A 39 -8.94 -15.73 -6.90
C ASN A 39 -7.98 -15.07 -7.89
N ILE A 40 -7.09 -14.19 -7.42
CA ILE A 40 -6.17 -13.50 -8.32
C ILE A 40 -5.13 -14.43 -8.94
N GLU A 41 -4.60 -15.37 -8.17
CA GLU A 41 -3.63 -16.33 -8.71
C GLU A 41 -4.24 -17.19 -9.83
N HIS A 42 -5.49 -17.64 -9.66
CA HIS A 42 -6.17 -18.52 -10.61
C HIS A 42 -6.83 -17.76 -11.77
N ASP A 43 -7.30 -16.54 -11.56
CA ASP A 43 -7.83 -15.68 -12.62
C ASP A 43 -6.71 -15.07 -13.48
N PHE A 44 -5.52 -14.86 -12.90
CA PHE A 44 -4.34 -14.30 -13.57
C PHE A 44 -3.11 -15.19 -13.40
N PRO A 45 -2.95 -16.25 -14.22
CA PRO A 45 -1.88 -17.24 -14.07
C PRO A 45 -0.45 -16.69 -14.10
N CYS A 46 -0.25 -15.47 -14.61
CA CYS A 46 1.05 -14.80 -14.59
C CYS A 46 1.46 -14.32 -13.19
N VAL A 47 0.51 -14.11 -12.28
CA VAL A 47 0.78 -13.57 -10.93
C VAL A 47 1.72 -14.48 -10.17
N GLY A 48 1.43 -15.79 -10.12
CA GLY A 48 2.28 -16.77 -9.43
C GLY A 48 3.64 -17.01 -10.10
N GLN A 49 3.88 -16.48 -11.29
CA GLN A 49 5.18 -16.54 -11.97
C GLN A 49 6.04 -15.30 -11.69
N ILE A 50 5.41 -14.18 -11.36
CA ILE A 50 6.07 -12.87 -11.24
C ILE A 50 6.26 -12.49 -9.77
N PHE A 51 5.34 -12.89 -8.89
CA PHE A 51 5.36 -12.53 -7.48
C PHE A 51 5.42 -13.77 -6.61
N ASP A 52 6.34 -13.79 -5.65
CA ASP A 52 6.42 -14.86 -4.64
C ASP A 52 5.25 -14.80 -3.64
N ASN A 53 4.68 -13.61 -3.44
CA ASN A 53 3.65 -13.34 -2.46
C ASN A 53 2.59 -12.37 -2.98
N VAL A 54 1.36 -12.62 -2.53
CA VAL A 54 0.23 -11.70 -2.56
C VAL A 54 0.06 -11.11 -1.17
N ASN A 55 0.36 -9.81 -1.05
CA ASN A 55 0.15 -9.06 0.19
C ASN A 55 -1.23 -8.44 0.15
N VAL A 56 -2.11 -8.86 1.05
CA VAL A 56 -3.46 -8.33 1.17
C VAL A 56 -3.55 -7.47 2.43
N THR A 57 -3.87 -6.20 2.23
CA THR A 57 -4.14 -5.24 3.31
C THR A 57 -5.65 -5.07 3.46
N VAL A 58 -6.16 -5.44 4.62
CA VAL A 58 -7.52 -5.08 5.05
C VAL A 58 -7.48 -3.65 5.56
N VAL A 59 -8.36 -2.82 5.01
CA VAL A 59 -8.49 -1.41 5.40
C VAL A 59 -9.82 -1.12 6.07
N ASP A 60 -9.88 -0.04 6.84
CA ASP A 60 -11.13 0.51 7.36
C ASP A 60 -11.88 1.36 6.32
N ARG A 61 -13.04 1.93 6.70
CA ARG A 61 -13.87 2.76 5.81
C ARG A 61 -13.16 4.01 5.28
N ALA A 62 -12.10 4.45 5.95
CA ALA A 62 -11.28 5.59 5.57
C ALA A 62 -9.98 5.15 4.87
N TYR A 63 -9.90 3.89 4.44
CA TYR A 63 -8.75 3.30 3.75
C TYR A 63 -7.46 3.25 4.59
N ASN A 64 -7.56 3.24 5.92
CA ASN A 64 -6.41 2.97 6.77
C ASN A 64 -6.20 1.47 6.87
N GLY A 65 -4.98 1.01 6.60
CA GLY A 65 -4.60 -0.36 6.90
C GLY A 65 -4.87 -0.68 8.37
N TRP A 66 -5.32 -1.90 8.64
CA TRP A 66 -5.33 -2.41 10.01
C TRP A 66 -4.79 -3.84 10.09
N VAL A 67 -4.94 -4.65 9.04
CA VAL A 67 -4.28 -5.97 8.93
C VAL A 67 -3.58 -6.09 7.58
N ASN A 68 -2.33 -6.55 7.56
CA ASN A 68 -1.66 -7.00 6.34
C ASN A 68 -1.28 -8.48 6.45
N ILE A 69 -1.74 -9.27 5.48
CA ILE A 69 -1.47 -10.70 5.36
C ILE A 69 -0.67 -10.94 4.08
N SER A 70 0.54 -11.48 4.21
CA SER A 70 1.30 -12.02 3.08
C SER A 70 0.93 -13.47 2.87
N VAL A 71 0.45 -13.79 1.67
CA VAL A 71 0.09 -15.13 1.26
C VAL A 71 1.03 -15.56 0.13
N PRO A 72 1.83 -16.63 0.30
CA PRO A 72 2.65 -17.16 -0.77
C PRO A 72 1.79 -17.55 -1.97
N THR A 73 2.28 -17.33 -3.18
CA THR A 73 1.63 -17.84 -4.40
C THR A 73 1.92 -19.34 -4.57
N GLY A 74 1.07 -20.06 -5.30
CA GLY A 74 1.27 -21.45 -5.66
C GLY A 74 0.81 -22.46 -4.62
N ILE A 75 0.29 -22.00 -3.47
CA ILE A 75 -0.08 -22.87 -2.34
C ILE A 75 -1.58 -23.02 -2.15
N LEU A 76 -2.38 -22.14 -2.75
CA LEU A 76 -3.82 -22.01 -2.54
C LEU A 76 -4.61 -22.83 -3.58
N PRO A 77 -5.65 -23.57 -3.17
CA PRO A 77 -6.53 -24.27 -4.10
C PRO A 77 -7.39 -23.29 -4.91
N ALA A 78 -7.72 -23.65 -6.15
CA ALA A 78 -8.57 -22.85 -7.04
C ALA A 78 -10.00 -22.70 -6.50
N ASP A 79 -10.56 -23.76 -5.93
CA ASP A 79 -11.86 -23.72 -5.27
C ASP A 79 -11.69 -23.44 -3.77
N PHE A 80 -11.29 -22.20 -3.45
CA PHE A 80 -11.02 -21.81 -2.06
C PHE A 80 -12.29 -21.81 -1.20
N ASP A 81 -13.47 -21.63 -1.80
CA ASP A 81 -14.75 -21.63 -1.06
C ASP A 81 -15.10 -23.01 -0.50
N ASN A 82 -14.57 -24.09 -1.10
CA ASN A 82 -14.74 -25.46 -0.62
C ASN A 82 -13.49 -26.04 0.05
N ILE A 83 -12.57 -25.18 0.53
CA ILE A 83 -11.35 -25.62 1.20
C ILE A 83 -11.65 -26.47 2.43
N THR A 84 -11.01 -27.65 2.55
CA THR A 84 -11.18 -28.48 3.74
C THR A 84 -10.51 -27.83 4.95
N ARG A 85 -10.98 -28.16 6.16
CA ARG A 85 -10.36 -27.66 7.40
C ARG A 85 -8.86 -27.97 7.48
N SER A 86 -8.45 -29.16 7.06
CA SER A 86 -7.04 -29.57 7.03
C SER A 86 -6.21 -28.76 6.03
N GLU A 87 -6.74 -28.49 4.85
CA GLU A 87 -6.07 -27.67 3.84
C GLU A 87 -5.96 -26.23 4.31
N TYR A 88 -7.04 -25.67 4.88
CA TYR A 88 -7.04 -24.34 5.48
C TYR A 88 -5.94 -24.20 6.53
N HIS A 89 -5.82 -25.15 7.47
CA HIS A 89 -4.76 -25.11 8.49
C HIS A 89 -3.35 -25.25 7.90
N ARG A 90 -3.20 -25.95 6.76
CA ARG A 90 -1.92 -26.09 6.06
C ARG A 90 -1.50 -24.77 5.39
N VAL A 91 -2.43 -24.07 4.73
CA VAL A 91 -2.13 -22.76 4.11
C VAL A 91 -2.02 -21.66 5.16
N LEU A 92 -2.79 -21.73 6.25
CA LEU A 92 -2.71 -20.81 7.38
C LEU A 92 -1.31 -20.74 8.01
N LYS A 93 -0.62 -21.88 8.12
CA LYS A 93 0.76 -21.92 8.64
C LYS A 93 1.80 -21.23 7.74
N GLN A 94 1.43 -20.93 6.50
CA GLN A 94 2.32 -20.31 5.51
C GLN A 94 1.99 -18.83 5.28
N ALA A 95 0.77 -18.40 5.60
CA ALA A 95 0.42 -16.99 5.60
C ALA A 95 1.05 -16.29 6.81
N THR A 96 1.57 -15.08 6.59
CA THR A 96 2.18 -14.28 7.65
C THR A 96 1.42 -12.98 7.82
N ALA A 97 0.98 -12.70 9.05
CA ALA A 97 0.41 -11.41 9.42
C ALA A 97 1.54 -10.46 9.88
N TYR A 98 1.75 -9.35 9.19
CA TYR A 98 2.85 -8.41 9.48
C TYR A 98 2.39 -7.16 10.21
N TYR A 99 1.29 -6.58 9.74
CA TYR A 99 0.74 -5.36 10.32
C TYR A 99 -0.57 -5.70 11.01
N LEU A 100 -0.68 -5.39 12.31
CA LEU A 100 -1.86 -5.58 13.14
C LEU A 100 -2.09 -4.31 13.95
N ARG A 101 -2.94 -3.42 13.44
CA ARG A 101 -3.39 -2.25 14.16
C ARG A 101 -4.29 -2.68 15.31
N LYS A 102 -3.91 -2.30 16.53
CA LYS A 102 -4.63 -2.69 17.76
C LYS A 102 -5.65 -1.67 18.23
N ASN A 103 -5.56 -0.42 17.75
CA ASN A 103 -6.44 0.68 18.12
C ASN A 103 -7.01 1.33 16.87
N PRO A 104 -8.30 1.71 16.84
CA PRO A 104 -8.91 2.42 15.72
C PRO A 104 -8.21 3.76 15.44
N PRO A 105 -8.43 4.37 14.26
CA PRO A 105 -7.93 5.71 14.00
C PRO A 105 -8.46 6.72 14.98
N ASP A 106 -7.53 7.54 15.46
CA ASP A 106 -7.88 8.80 16.10
C ASP A 106 -8.61 9.64 15.05
N VAL A 107 -9.93 9.73 15.19
CA VAL A 107 -10.78 10.56 14.33
C VAL A 107 -10.65 12.00 14.82
N SER A 108 -9.43 12.52 14.78
CA SER A 108 -9.17 13.94 15.02
C SER A 108 -10.01 14.76 14.03
N THR A 109 -10.54 15.90 14.47
CA THR A 109 -11.35 16.77 13.60
C THR A 109 -10.51 17.24 12.43
N VAL A 110 -10.77 16.67 11.26
CA VAL A 110 -10.11 17.03 10.00
C VAL A 110 -10.35 18.51 9.71
N PRO A 111 -9.30 19.34 9.60
CA PRO A 111 -9.42 20.75 9.23
C PRO A 111 -10.18 20.91 7.91
N THR A 112 -10.97 21.98 7.79
CA THR A 112 -11.81 22.22 6.59
C THR A 112 -10.98 22.46 5.32
N SER A 113 -9.71 22.84 5.46
CA SER A 113 -8.76 23.04 4.36
C SER A 113 -8.04 21.76 3.90
N SER A 114 -8.35 20.61 4.49
CA SER A 114 -7.69 19.35 4.18
C SER A 114 -8.24 18.72 2.90
N CYS A 115 -7.41 17.91 2.24
CA CYS A 115 -7.81 17.13 1.07
C CYS A 115 -7.94 15.64 1.39
N SER A 116 -8.78 14.95 0.62
CA SER A 116 -8.91 13.49 0.68
C SER A 116 -7.81 12.82 -0.15
N TRP A 117 -7.47 11.58 0.20
CA TRP A 117 -6.55 10.78 -0.60
C TRP A 117 -7.00 10.65 -2.05
N ASN A 118 -8.30 10.51 -2.32
CA ASN A 118 -8.81 10.39 -3.69
C ASN A 118 -8.46 11.62 -4.55
N SER A 119 -8.59 12.83 -3.99
CA SER A 119 -8.24 14.08 -4.67
C SER A 119 -6.73 14.21 -4.90
N VAL A 120 -5.94 13.85 -3.88
CA VAL A 120 -4.47 13.80 -3.97
C VAL A 120 -4.03 12.79 -5.03
N HIS A 121 -4.59 11.59 -5.01
CA HIS A 121 -4.28 10.52 -5.96
C HIS A 121 -4.62 10.93 -7.38
N GLU A 122 -5.77 11.57 -7.63
CA GLU A 122 -6.13 12.10 -8.95
C GLU A 122 -5.13 13.17 -9.43
N THR A 123 -4.67 14.03 -8.53
CA THR A 123 -3.65 15.05 -8.84
C THR A 123 -2.30 14.40 -9.18
N LEU A 124 -1.88 13.39 -8.42
CA LEU A 124 -0.65 12.63 -8.67
C LEU A 124 -0.73 11.85 -9.99
N ASP A 125 -1.85 11.20 -10.25
CA ASP A 125 -2.06 10.43 -11.48
C ASP A 125 -2.10 11.34 -12.71
N THR A 126 -2.75 12.50 -12.62
CA THR A 126 -2.76 13.49 -13.71
C THR A 126 -1.38 14.09 -13.97
N SER A 127 -0.63 14.41 -12.91
CA SER A 127 0.66 15.10 -13.02
C SER A 127 1.83 14.18 -13.39
N LEU A 128 1.79 12.93 -12.94
CA LEU A 128 2.89 11.96 -13.02
C LEU A 128 2.45 10.62 -13.65
N GLY A 129 1.24 10.15 -13.37
CA GLY A 129 0.70 8.88 -13.89
C GLY A 129 0.52 8.88 -15.40
N GLN A 130 -0.14 9.90 -15.97
CA GLN A 130 -0.34 10.04 -17.42
C GLN A 130 0.96 10.26 -18.21
N LYS A 131 2.06 10.63 -17.54
CA LYS A 131 3.38 10.73 -18.16
C LYS A 131 4.09 9.37 -18.28
N SER A 132 3.63 8.33 -17.57
CA SER A 132 4.15 6.97 -17.73
C SER A 132 3.70 6.41 -19.07
N ARG A 133 4.67 6.10 -19.94
CA ARG A 133 4.39 5.46 -21.23
C ARG A 133 3.93 4.01 -21.06
N LYS A 134 4.23 3.36 -19.93
CA LYS A 134 4.02 1.92 -19.71
C LYS A 134 3.00 1.58 -18.63
N GLY A 135 2.44 2.57 -17.93
CA GLY A 135 1.48 2.34 -16.85
C GLY A 135 2.09 1.74 -15.59
N ASN A 136 3.41 1.87 -15.40
CA ASN A 136 4.13 1.37 -14.22
C ASN A 136 4.24 2.42 -13.09
N THR A 137 3.54 3.55 -13.23
CA THR A 137 3.43 4.55 -12.17
C THR A 137 2.23 4.23 -11.29
N ALA A 138 2.42 4.20 -9.98
CA ALA A 138 1.37 3.93 -9.01
C ALA A 138 1.62 4.68 -7.69
N PHE A 139 0.53 5.09 -7.04
CA PHE A 139 0.58 5.79 -5.76
C PHE A 139 -0.33 5.08 -4.75
N TYR A 140 0.18 4.86 -3.53
CA TYR A 140 -0.58 4.21 -2.46
C TYR A 140 -0.44 4.99 -1.16
N LEU A 141 -1.55 5.21 -0.46
CA LEU A 141 -1.56 5.70 0.90
C LEU A 141 -1.65 4.51 1.86
N VAL A 142 -0.67 4.38 2.74
CA VAL A 142 -0.59 3.33 3.76
C VAL A 142 -0.50 3.95 5.14
N ARG A 143 -1.52 3.77 5.98
CA ARG A 143 -1.42 4.11 7.40
C ARG A 143 -1.06 2.87 8.20
N ASP A 144 0.11 2.88 8.83
CA ASP A 144 0.63 1.78 9.64
C ASP A 144 1.24 2.24 10.98
N ASN A 145 2.00 1.38 11.67
CA ASN A 145 2.70 1.69 12.93
C ASN A 145 3.88 2.65 12.74
N HIS A 146 4.28 2.92 11.50
CA HIS A 146 5.25 3.93 11.11
C HIS A 146 4.59 5.25 10.69
N GLY A 147 3.26 5.33 10.77
CA GLY A 147 2.47 6.53 10.54
C GLY A 147 1.74 6.53 9.20
N THR A 148 1.55 7.70 8.62
CA THR A 148 0.92 7.91 7.31
C THR A 148 1.98 7.87 6.22
N ASN A 149 2.02 6.82 5.41
CA ASN A 149 3.04 6.59 4.41
C ASN A 149 2.45 6.74 3.00
N ILE A 150 3.16 7.41 2.10
CA ILE A 150 2.86 7.41 0.67
C ILE A 150 3.91 6.57 -0.03
N TRP A 151 3.48 5.57 -0.78
CA TRP A 151 4.33 4.81 -1.69
C TRP A 151 4.12 5.31 -3.10
N ALA A 152 5.18 5.87 -3.68
CA ALA A 152 5.21 6.34 -5.06
C ALA A 152 6.13 5.42 -5.87
N TYR A 153 5.55 4.67 -6.79
CA TYR A 153 6.26 3.93 -7.81
C TYR A 153 6.20 4.78 -9.07
N LEU A 154 7.36 5.19 -9.59
CA LEU A 154 7.43 6.02 -10.80
C LEU A 154 8.12 5.25 -11.93
N ASP A 155 7.45 5.20 -13.07
CA ASP A 155 8.06 4.80 -14.34
C ASP A 155 8.93 5.95 -14.87
N ASN A 156 10.20 5.93 -14.47
CA ASN A 156 11.17 7.01 -14.69
C ASN A 156 12.42 6.52 -15.42
N SER A 157 12.27 5.49 -16.22
CA SER A 157 13.32 4.90 -17.06
C SER A 157 14.09 5.94 -17.89
N ASP A 158 13.38 6.91 -18.47
CA ASP A 158 13.99 8.02 -19.23
C ASP A 158 14.62 9.10 -18.34
N VAL A 159 14.01 9.36 -17.18
CA VAL A 159 14.42 10.41 -16.23
C VAL A 159 15.73 10.03 -15.52
N THR A 160 15.83 8.80 -15.06
CA THR A 160 16.98 8.28 -14.32
C THR A 160 18.21 8.04 -15.19
N ARG A 161 18.03 7.88 -16.51
CA ARG A 161 19.11 7.75 -17.50
C ARG A 161 19.60 9.09 -18.06
N SER A 162 18.92 10.19 -17.74
CA SER A 162 19.30 11.55 -18.17
C SER A 162 20.51 12.05 -17.37
N PRO A 163 21.41 12.86 -17.99
CA PRO A 163 22.45 13.60 -17.24
C PRO A 163 21.89 14.44 -16.09
N ASP A 164 20.62 14.86 -16.18
CA ASP A 164 19.92 15.67 -15.18
C ASP A 164 19.03 14.84 -14.25
N ALA A 165 19.28 13.53 -14.13
CA ALA A 165 18.44 12.60 -13.36
C ALA A 165 18.14 13.08 -11.94
N SER A 166 19.12 13.62 -11.23
CA SER A 166 18.92 14.15 -9.87
C SER A 166 18.02 15.38 -9.82
N ALA A 167 18.10 16.27 -10.81
CA ALA A 167 17.24 17.46 -10.86
C ALA A 167 15.80 17.07 -11.20
N ASN A 168 15.62 16.14 -12.14
CA ASN A 168 14.31 15.63 -12.52
C ASN A 168 13.64 14.86 -11.38
N LEU A 169 14.39 14.01 -10.66
CA LEU A 169 13.88 13.30 -9.48
C LEU A 169 13.40 14.29 -8.42
N ARG A 170 14.20 15.32 -8.11
CA ARG A 170 13.80 16.38 -7.16
C ARG A 170 12.55 17.13 -7.62
N ALA A 171 12.43 17.43 -8.92
CA ALA A 171 11.26 18.11 -9.46
C ALA A 171 9.98 17.27 -9.31
N GLN A 172 10.07 15.95 -9.56
CA GLN A 172 8.96 15.03 -9.36
C GLN A 172 8.65 14.83 -7.88
N THR A 173 9.67 14.74 -7.01
CA THR A 173 9.48 14.72 -5.56
C THR A 173 8.75 15.98 -5.12
N GLY A 174 9.12 17.16 -5.62
CA GLY A 174 8.41 18.42 -5.35
C GLY A 174 6.93 18.37 -5.74
N GLN A 175 6.61 17.85 -6.92
CA GLN A 175 5.21 17.66 -7.36
C GLN A 175 4.43 16.74 -6.41
N ILE A 176 5.06 15.67 -5.91
CA ILE A 176 4.44 14.78 -4.93
C ILE A 176 4.22 15.53 -3.61
N LEU A 177 5.23 16.26 -3.11
CA LEU A 177 5.14 17.01 -1.87
C LEU A 177 4.03 18.07 -1.91
N ASP A 178 3.91 18.79 -3.02
CA ASP A 178 2.84 19.78 -3.22
C ASP A 178 1.45 19.13 -3.20
N ALA A 179 1.31 17.97 -3.85
CA ALA A 179 0.03 17.26 -3.90
C ALA A 179 -0.40 16.70 -2.53
N ILE A 180 0.54 16.23 -1.71
CA ILE A 180 0.24 15.61 -0.41
C ILE A 180 0.16 16.63 0.74
N ALA A 181 0.52 17.89 0.52
CA ALA A 181 0.67 18.90 1.57
C ALA A 181 -0.63 19.18 2.37
N CYS A 182 -1.80 18.96 1.74
CA CYS A 182 -3.10 19.14 2.36
C CYS A 182 -3.68 17.87 2.99
N LEU A 183 -2.98 16.73 2.92
CA LEU A 183 -3.49 15.45 3.38
C LEU A 183 -3.52 15.39 4.91
N GLU A 184 -4.60 14.86 5.47
CA GLU A 184 -4.76 14.68 6.91
C GLU A 184 -5.11 13.23 7.31
N PRO A 185 -4.45 12.67 8.34
CA PRO A 185 -3.22 13.13 9.00
C PRO A 185 -2.03 13.42 8.05
N PRO A 186 -1.07 14.27 8.46
CA PRO A 186 0.07 14.64 7.64
C PRO A 186 0.97 13.44 7.39
N VAL A 187 1.53 13.38 6.17
CA VAL A 187 2.41 12.28 5.75
C VAL A 187 3.67 12.20 6.62
N ASP A 188 3.91 11.01 7.17
CA ASP A 188 5.08 10.64 7.96
C ASP A 188 6.25 10.20 7.07
N ASN A 189 5.96 9.49 5.97
CA ASN A 189 6.98 8.97 5.06
C ASN A 189 6.52 9.02 3.61
N LEU A 190 7.39 9.44 2.71
CA LEU A 190 7.25 9.22 1.27
C LEU A 190 8.30 8.18 0.84
N ILE A 191 7.83 7.02 0.43
CA ILE A 191 8.66 5.95 -0.13
C ILE A 191 8.63 6.10 -1.63
N LEU A 192 9.76 6.43 -2.22
CA LEU A 192 9.89 6.64 -3.65
C LEU A 192 10.73 5.52 -4.24
N GLN A 193 10.13 4.80 -5.18
CA GLN A 193 10.80 3.81 -6.00
C GLN A 193 10.68 4.19 -7.47
N THR A 194 11.78 4.09 -8.19
CA THR A 194 11.77 4.24 -9.65
C THR A 194 12.16 2.94 -10.30
N LEU A 195 11.47 2.61 -11.39
CA LEU A 195 11.69 1.39 -12.14
C LEU A 195 12.32 1.70 -13.49
N SER A 196 13.18 0.80 -13.95
CA SER A 196 13.68 0.75 -15.31
C SER A 196 12.64 0.16 -16.27
N ASP A 197 12.98 0.19 -17.56
CA ASP A 197 12.15 -0.38 -18.63
C ASP A 197 11.81 -1.87 -18.48
N ASP A 198 12.70 -2.61 -17.81
CA ASP A 198 12.65 -4.03 -17.49
C ASP A 198 12.16 -4.30 -16.07
N GLY A 199 11.68 -3.26 -15.34
CA GLY A 199 11.10 -3.40 -14.01
C GLY A 199 12.12 -3.53 -12.88
N LEU A 200 13.40 -3.28 -13.13
CA LEU A 200 14.43 -3.24 -12.09
C LEU A 200 14.38 -1.90 -11.35
N GLY A 201 14.57 -1.94 -10.02
CA GLY A 201 14.66 -0.72 -9.21
C GLY A 201 15.92 0.08 -9.56
N LEU A 202 15.74 1.32 -10.02
CA LEU A 202 16.84 2.26 -10.31
C LEU A 202 17.13 3.21 -9.14
N PHE A 203 16.09 3.52 -8.36
CA PHE A 203 16.18 4.30 -7.14
C PHE A 203 15.16 3.76 -6.14
N SER A 204 15.54 3.70 -4.88
CA SER A 204 14.65 3.40 -3.76
C SER A 204 15.10 4.24 -2.57
N GLY A 205 14.19 5.02 -2.01
CA GLY A 205 14.51 5.87 -0.85
C GLY A 205 13.26 6.24 -0.07
N ARG A 206 13.47 6.57 1.22
CA ARG A 206 12.44 7.08 2.11
C ARG A 206 12.72 8.55 2.42
N LEU A 207 11.73 9.42 2.21
CA LEU A 207 11.75 10.79 2.69
C LEU A 207 10.99 10.87 4.03
N PRO A 208 11.66 11.15 5.15
CA PRO A 208 11.01 11.18 6.46
C PRO A 208 10.20 12.47 6.68
N ARG A 209 9.30 12.47 7.67
CA ARG A 209 8.42 13.59 8.04
C ARG A 209 9.16 14.93 8.10
N GLU A 210 10.32 14.98 8.74
CA GLU A 210 11.09 16.21 8.91
C GLU A 210 11.48 16.83 7.55
N ALA A 211 11.91 16.00 6.60
CA ALA A 211 12.25 16.43 5.25
C ALA A 211 11.01 16.81 4.44
N ILE A 212 9.90 16.07 4.60
CA ILE A 212 8.60 16.40 3.98
C ILE A 212 8.12 17.78 4.44
N GLN A 213 8.12 18.03 5.76
CA GLN A 213 7.69 19.30 6.35
C GLN A 213 8.59 20.47 5.97
N ALA A 214 9.88 20.21 5.74
CA ALA A 214 10.84 21.21 5.26
C ALA A 214 10.77 21.45 3.74
N GLY A 215 10.01 20.64 2.98
CA GLY A 215 10.02 20.67 1.52
C GLY A 215 11.37 20.22 0.92
N ASP A 216 12.17 19.45 1.66
CA ASP A 216 13.47 18.98 1.20
C ASP A 216 13.31 17.81 0.23
N THR A 217 13.32 18.11 -1.06
CA THR A 217 13.20 17.12 -2.14
C THR A 217 14.42 16.18 -2.28
N GLY A 218 15.51 16.41 -1.52
CA GLY A 218 16.74 15.62 -1.58
C GLY A 218 17.03 14.79 -0.31
N GLY A 219 16.28 14.97 0.76
CA GLY A 219 16.53 14.39 2.09
C GLY A 219 16.28 12.89 2.23
N PHE A 220 16.36 12.11 1.15
CA PHE A 220 16.09 10.68 1.15
C PHE A 220 17.12 9.92 1.99
N VAL A 221 16.62 8.98 2.78
CA VAL A 221 17.42 8.02 3.55
C VAL A 221 17.14 6.60 3.08
N ALA A 222 18.06 5.67 3.38
CA ALA A 222 17.85 4.26 3.11
C ALA A 222 16.62 3.73 3.86
N PHE A 223 15.91 2.80 3.24
CA PHE A 223 14.87 2.04 3.92
C PHE A 223 15.55 1.08 4.92
N PRO A 224 15.12 1.03 6.20
CA PRO A 224 15.63 0.03 7.15
C PRO A 224 15.24 -1.40 6.74
#